data_AF-W7DM49-F1
#
_entry.id   AF-W7DM49-F1
#
_cell.length_a   1.000
_cell.length_b   1.000
_cell.length_c   1.000
_cell.angle_alpha   90.00
_cell.angle_beta   90.00
_cell.angle_gamma   90.00
#
_symmetry.space_group_name_H-M   'P 1'
#
loop_
_entity.id
_entity.type
_entity.pdbx_description
1 polymer ?
#
loop_
_entity_poly.entity_id
_entity_poly.type
_entity_poly.pdbx_seq_one_letter_code
_entity_poly.pdbx_strand_id
1 'polypeptide(L)' 'MRREKLGDFLRIGYTNGKQLEARLKMFGITEMEFDEALQAVLQEEKNE' A
#
# COMPACT_ATOMS: atom_id res chain seq x y z
N MET A 1 5.18 -8.61 3.90
CA MET A 1 6.11 -7.63 3.27
C MET A 1 5.40 -6.67 2.32
N ARG A 2 5.03 -7.04 1.07
CA ARG A 2 4.47 -6.05 0.10
C ARG A 2 3.27 -5.25 0.61
N ARG A 3 2.28 -5.92 1.20
CA ARG A 3 1.06 -5.26 1.73
C ARG A 3 1.35 -4.36 2.93
N GLU A 4 2.35 -4.68 3.73
CA GLU A 4 2.78 -3.87 4.87
C GLU A 4 3.53 -2.62 4.37
N LYS A 5 4.48 -2.78 3.43
CA LYS A 5 5.15 -1.66 2.74
C LYS A 5 4.14 -0.71 2.08
N LEU A 6 3.08 -1.25 1.47
CA LEU A 6 1.99 -0.46 0.89
C LEU A 6 1.18 0.32 1.94
N GLY A 7 0.90 -0.30 3.09
CA GLY A 7 0.22 0.37 4.20
C GLY A 7 1.04 1.52 4.79
N ASP A 8 2.36 1.34 4.88
CA ASP A 8 3.29 2.38 5.32
C ASP A 8 3.42 3.49 4.27
N PHE A 9 3.52 3.16 2.98
CA PHE A 9 3.62 4.12 1.88
C PHE A 9 2.38 5.01 1.80
N LEU A 10 1.19 4.41 1.87
CA LEU A 10 -0.09 5.12 1.85
C LEU A 10 -0.42 5.82 3.18
N ARG A 11 0.45 5.71 4.20
CA ARG A 11 0.28 6.29 5.55
C ARG A 11 -1.06 5.92 6.21
N ILE A 12 -1.60 4.76 5.87
CA ILE A 12 -2.85 4.21 6.44
C ILE A 12 -2.61 3.37 7.71
N GLY A 13 -1.33 3.30 8.13
CA GLY A 13 -0.84 2.57 9.28
C GLY A 13 -0.57 1.09 8.99
N TYR A 14 0.04 0.40 9.95
CA TYR A 14 0.31 -1.04 9.84
C TYR A 14 -1.01 -1.81 9.63
N THR A 15 -1.08 -2.51 8.50
CA THR A 15 -2.23 -3.34 8.16
C THR A 15 -1.78 -4.74 7.78
N ASN A 16 -2.29 -5.72 8.52
CA ASN A 16 -2.24 -7.11 8.14
C ASN A 16 -3.04 -7.32 6.84
N GLY A 17 -2.57 -8.21 5.97
CA GLY A 17 -3.02 -8.28 4.57
C GLY A 17 -4.53 -8.52 4.33
N LYS A 18 -5.32 -8.83 5.36
CA LYS A 18 -6.79 -8.92 5.33
C LYS A 18 -7.49 -7.58 5.58
N GLN A 19 -6.84 -6.62 6.24
CA GLN A 19 -7.41 -5.32 6.60
C GLN A 19 -7.07 -4.21 5.60
N LEU A 20 -6.14 -4.45 4.67
CA LEU A 20 -5.67 -3.44 3.72
C LEU A 20 -6.83 -2.89 2.88
N GLU A 21 -7.68 -3.75 2.34
CA GLU A 21 -8.82 -3.32 1.52
C GLU A 21 -9.80 -2.43 2.30
N ALA A 22 -10.09 -2.78 3.56
CA ALA A 22 -10.96 -1.99 4.41
C ALA A 22 -10.33 -0.62 4.73
N ARG A 23 -9.01 -0.57 4.92
CA ARG A 23 -8.27 0.68 5.13
C ARG A 23 -8.25 1.54 3.86
N LEU A 24 -7.96 0.98 2.69
CA LEU A 24 -8.01 1.69 1.42
C LEU A 24 -9.38 2.39 1.23
N LYS A 25 -10.47 1.65 1.48
CA LYS A 25 -11.84 2.21 1.45
C LYS A 25 -12.07 3.29 2.51
N MET A 26 -11.63 3.06 3.75
CA MET A 26 -11.81 4.00 4.86
C MET A 26 -11.08 5.33 4.64
N PHE A 27 -9.89 5.29 4.04
CA PHE A 27 -9.10 6.48 3.72
C PHE A 27 -9.44 7.08 2.34
N GLY A 28 -10.36 6.45 1.60
CA GLY A 28 -10.75 6.91 0.26
C GLY A 28 -9.63 6.85 -0.76
N ILE A 29 -8.69 5.91 -0.59
CA ILE A 29 -7.56 5.72 -1.51
C ILE A 29 -8.12 5.32 -2.88
N THR A 30 -7.74 6.09 -3.89
CA THR A 30 -8.15 5.84 -5.27
C THR A 30 -7.33 4.71 -5.88
N GLU A 31 -7.83 4.09 -6.95
CA GLU A 31 -7.09 3.06 -7.69
C GLU A 31 -5.74 3.58 -8.20
N MET A 32 -5.69 4.86 -8.61
CA MET A 32 -4.48 5.51 -9.09
C MET A 32 -3.43 5.67 -7.99
N GLU A 33 -3.80 6.15 -6.80
CA GLU A 33 -2.89 6.25 -5.65
C GLU A 33 -2.40 4.87 -5.19
N PHE A 34 -3.27 3.87 -5.25
CA PHE A 34 -2.90 2.50 -4.95
C PHE A 34 -1.89 1.94 -5.95
N ASP A 35 -2.09 2.18 -7.25
CA ASP A 35 -1.18 1.75 -8.30
C ASP A 35 0.18 2.45 -8.21
N GLU A 36 0.21 3.76 -7.93
CA GLU A 36 1.46 4.49 -7.70
C GLU A 36 2.23 3.93 -6.49
N ALA A 37 1.53 3.68 -5.38
CA ALA A 37 2.12 3.06 -4.20
C ALA A 37 2.65 1.64 -4.50
N LEU A 38 1.89 0.85 -5.27
CA LEU A 38 2.30 -0.48 -5.67
C LEU A 38 3.55 -0.45 -6.56
N GLN A 39 3.61 0.44 -7.54
CA GLN A 39 4.79 0.61 -8.40
C GLN A 39 6.01 1.04 -7.60
N ALA A 40 5.86 1.98 -6.67
CA ALA A 40 6.95 2.41 -5.79
C ALA A 40 7.50 1.24 -4.96
N VAL A 41 6.63 0.45 -4.34
CA VAL A 41 7.03 -0.73 -3.54
C VAL A 41 7.72 -1.79 -4.41
N LEU A 42 7.22 -2.03 -5.63
CA LEU A 42 7.84 -2.97 -6.58
C LEU A 42 9.21 -2.47 -7.08
N GLN A 43 9.37 -1.17 -7.26
CA GLN A 43 10.63 -0.56 -7.66
C GLN A 43 11.68 -0.64 -6.55
N GLU A 44 11.29 -0.43 -5.29
CA GLU A 44 12.19 -0.62 -4.15
C GLU A 44 12.65 -2.06 -4.01
N GLU A 45 11.76 -3.04 -4.18
CA GLU A 45 12.13 -4.47 -4.17
C GLU A 45 13.08 -4.87 -5.31
N LYS A 46 13.11 -4.10 -6.41
CA LYS A 46 14.01 -4.34 -7.55
C LYS A 46 15.39 -3.72 -7.38
N ASN A 47 15.49 -2.73 -6.49
CA ASN A 47 16.73 -2.02 -6.18
C ASN A 47 17.45 -2.57 -4.92
N GLU A 48 16.86 -3.55 -4.24
CA GLU A 48 17.48 -4.40 -3.21
C GLU A 48 17.99 -5.72 -3.81
#